data_AF-A0A1V2UWA7-F1
#
_entry.id   AF-A0A1V2UWA7-F1
#
_cell.length_a   1.000
_cell.length_b   1.000
_cell.length_c   1.000
_cell.angle_alpha   90.00
_cell.angle_beta   90.00
_cell.angle_gamma   90.00
#
_symmetry.space_group_name_H-M   'P 1'
#
loop_
_entity.id
_entity.type
_entity.pdbx_description
1 polymer ?
#
loop_
_entity_poly.entity_id
_entity_poly.type
_entity_poly.pdbx_seq_one_letter_code
_entity_poly.pdbx_strand_id
1 'polypeptide(L)'
;MKISQKQIDAVIALEGAKRYKHFIKVIADTQEVWGLYKDGWALAGTEDNQKVFPVWPAKEYAELCAEHEWGGYEAELISLDDFMNELLPTLKDDEVLIGIFYTPLNNGVTPEIEEVLNDLELELENY
;
A
#
# COMPACT_ATOMS: atom_id res chain seq x y z
N MET A 1 -11.43 -10.31 -8.17
CA MET A 1 -11.02 -11.72 -7.93
C MET A 1 -10.73 -11.86 -6.44
N LYS A 2 -11.06 -12.98 -5.78
CA LYS A 2 -10.67 -13.18 -4.37
C LYS A 2 -9.21 -13.67 -4.33
N ILE A 3 -8.33 -12.90 -3.73
CA ILE A 3 -6.94 -13.31 -3.50
C ILE A 3 -6.96 -14.44 -2.48
N SER A 4 -6.53 -15.63 -2.91
CA SER A 4 -6.51 -16.78 -2.00
C SER A 4 -5.44 -16.59 -0.93
N GLN A 5 -5.68 -17.08 0.29
CA GLN A 5 -4.70 -17.03 1.40
C GLN A 5 -3.31 -17.54 1.00
N LYS A 6 -3.23 -18.54 0.10
CA LYS A 6 -1.96 -19.04 -0.44
C LYS A 6 -1.19 -18.01 -1.28
N GLN A 7 -1.90 -17.17 -2.04
CA GLN A 7 -1.27 -16.09 -2.80
C GLN A 7 -0.79 -15.00 -1.85
N ILE A 8 -1.59 -14.67 -0.83
CA ILE A 8 -1.20 -13.73 0.21
C ILE A 8 0.11 -14.18 0.87
N ASP A 9 0.15 -15.42 1.37
CA ASP A 9 1.32 -15.99 2.04
C ASP A 9 2.55 -16.04 1.12
N ALA A 10 2.35 -16.43 -0.15
CA ALA A 10 3.41 -16.43 -1.14
C ALA A 10 3.99 -15.02 -1.37
N VAL A 11 3.14 -13.98 -1.49
CA VAL A 11 3.59 -12.60 -1.71
C VAL A 11 4.24 -12.01 -0.46
N ILE A 12 3.73 -12.33 0.74
CA ILE A 12 4.37 -11.96 2.02
C ILE A 12 5.79 -12.55 2.11
N ALA A 13 5.97 -13.79 1.64
CA ALA A 13 7.27 -14.45 1.59
C ALA A 13 8.22 -13.94 0.49
N LEU A 14 7.74 -13.12 -0.46
CA LEU A 14 8.59 -12.52 -1.49
C LEU A 14 9.48 -11.41 -0.92
N GLU A 15 10.57 -11.16 -1.61
CA GLU A 15 11.45 -10.01 -1.37
C GLU A 15 10.73 -8.69 -1.67
N GLY A 16 11.10 -7.62 -0.96
CA GLY A 16 10.44 -6.31 -1.08
C GLY A 16 10.26 -5.83 -2.53
N ALA A 17 11.31 -5.89 -3.35
CA ALA A 17 11.23 -5.47 -4.75
C ALA A 17 10.16 -6.22 -5.57
N LYS A 18 9.92 -7.50 -5.28
CA LYS A 18 8.88 -8.28 -5.96
C LYS A 18 7.49 -7.92 -5.46
N ARG A 19 7.34 -7.64 -4.16
CA ARG A 19 6.07 -7.15 -3.58
C ARG A 19 5.69 -5.80 -4.17
N TYR A 20 6.66 -4.90 -4.29
CA TYR A 20 6.48 -3.60 -4.93
C TYR A 20 5.98 -3.73 -6.37
N LYS A 21 6.67 -4.53 -7.21
CA LYS A 21 6.20 -4.78 -8.58
C LYS A 21 4.80 -5.39 -8.64
N HIS A 22 4.49 -6.31 -7.72
CA HIS A 22 3.14 -6.89 -7.65
C HIS A 22 2.10 -5.84 -7.29
N PHE A 23 2.40 -4.94 -6.34
CA PHE A 23 1.53 -3.84 -5.96
C PHE A 23 1.19 -2.96 -7.17
N ILE A 24 2.21 -2.41 -7.86
CA ILE A 24 2.03 -1.53 -9.02
C ILE A 24 1.15 -2.21 -10.09
N LYS A 25 1.45 -3.47 -10.43
CA LYS A 25 0.67 -4.22 -11.42
C LYS A 25 -0.79 -4.40 -11.03
N VAL A 26 -1.06 -4.73 -9.77
CA VAL A 26 -2.43 -4.96 -9.30
C VAL A 26 -3.21 -3.67 -9.28
N ILE A 27 -2.65 -2.59 -8.71
CA ILE A 27 -3.37 -1.31 -8.62
C ILE A 27 -3.52 -0.63 -9.99
N ALA A 28 -2.62 -0.87 -10.94
CA ALA A 28 -2.79 -0.41 -12.32
C ALA A 28 -3.93 -1.17 -13.03
N ASP A 29 -4.05 -2.49 -12.80
CA ASP A 29 -5.11 -3.32 -13.38
C ASP A 29 -6.49 -3.05 -12.74
N THR A 30 -6.55 -2.91 -11.42
CA THR A 30 -7.80 -2.66 -10.68
C THR A 30 -8.16 -1.17 -10.64
N GLN A 31 -7.17 -0.29 -10.80
CA GLN A 31 -7.29 1.16 -10.56
C GLN A 31 -7.77 1.50 -9.14
N GLU A 32 -7.51 0.61 -8.18
CA GLU A 32 -7.98 0.68 -6.80
C GLU A 32 -6.81 0.41 -5.85
N VAL A 33 -6.62 1.32 -4.89
CA VAL A 33 -5.65 1.21 -3.79
C VAL A 33 -6.44 1.09 -2.49
N TRP A 34 -5.91 0.32 -1.53
CA TRP A 34 -6.58 0.11 -0.26
C TRP A 34 -5.73 0.65 0.88
N GLY A 35 -6.36 1.44 1.75
CA GLY A 35 -5.79 1.97 2.98
C GLY A 35 -6.57 1.49 4.20
N LEU A 36 -6.06 1.82 5.39
CA LEU A 36 -6.78 1.59 6.64
C LEU A 36 -7.26 2.91 7.24
N TYR A 37 -8.55 2.99 7.52
CA TYR A 37 -9.20 4.18 8.07
C TYR A 37 -10.00 3.84 9.33
N LYS A 38 -9.86 4.70 10.35
CA LYS A 38 -10.60 4.63 11.61
C LYS A 38 -10.61 5.99 12.31
N ASP A 39 -11.59 6.84 11.98
CA ASP A 39 -11.64 8.26 12.41
C ASP A 39 -10.35 9.05 12.03
N GLY A 40 -9.62 8.54 11.03
CA GLY A 40 -8.29 8.98 10.63
C GLY A 40 -7.54 7.87 9.90
N TRP A 41 -6.56 8.23 9.08
CA TRP A 41 -5.74 7.27 8.37
C TRP A 41 -4.75 6.56 9.31
N ALA A 42 -4.58 5.26 9.12
CA ALA A 42 -3.55 4.50 9.81
C ALA A 42 -2.16 5.00 9.40
N LEU A 43 -1.29 5.22 10.38
CA LEU A 43 0.11 5.55 10.17
C LEU A 43 0.97 4.62 11.02
N ALA A 44 1.97 4.00 10.39
CA ALA A 44 3.02 3.25 11.07
C ALA A 44 4.18 4.20 11.45
N GLY A 45 4.77 4.03 12.63
CA GLY A 45 5.98 4.75 13.02
C GLY A 45 7.22 3.89 12.76
N THR A 46 8.25 4.46 12.14
CA THR A 46 9.58 3.81 12.10
C THR A 46 10.36 4.11 13.38
N GLU A 47 11.43 3.35 13.60
CA GLU A 47 12.39 3.61 14.70
C GLU A 47 13.03 5.00 14.62
N ASP A 48 13.06 5.62 13.43
CA ASP A 48 13.58 6.96 13.17
C ASP A 48 12.53 8.07 13.39
N ASN A 49 11.38 7.74 14.02
CA ASN A 49 10.29 8.68 14.27
C ASN A 49 9.65 9.24 12.98
N GLN A 50 9.88 8.61 11.83
CA GLN A 50 9.21 8.91 10.58
C GLN A 50 7.85 8.22 10.55
N LYS A 51 6.85 8.91 10.02
CA LYS A 51 5.53 8.34 9.78
C LYS A 51 5.55 7.63 8.42
N VAL A 52 4.90 6.48 8.37
CA VAL A 52 4.72 5.69 7.15
C VAL A 52 3.24 5.42 6.97
N PHE A 53 2.70 5.74 5.81
CA PHE A 53 1.33 5.44 5.46
C PHE A 53 1.25 4.06 4.78
N PRO A 54 0.72 3.02 5.44
CA PRO A 54 0.64 1.70 4.85
C PRO A 54 -0.48 1.63 3.80
N VAL A 55 -0.16 1.12 2.62
CA VAL A 55 -1.10 0.87 1.52
C VAL A 55 -1.01 -0.57 1.02
N TRP A 56 -2.13 -1.06 0.52
CA TRP A 56 -2.29 -2.41 0.02
C TRP A 56 -2.92 -2.43 -1.38
N PRO A 57 -2.56 -3.42 -2.21
CA PRO A 57 -3.11 -3.52 -3.55
C PRO A 57 -4.51 -4.13 -3.59
N ALA A 58 -4.99 -4.69 -2.47
CA ALA A 58 -6.31 -5.27 -2.36
C ALA A 58 -6.82 -5.24 -0.93
N LYS A 59 -8.15 -5.18 -0.80
CA LYS A 59 -8.88 -5.18 0.47
C LYS A 59 -8.47 -6.30 1.41
N GLU A 60 -8.30 -7.51 0.88
CA GLU A 60 -7.99 -8.72 1.66
C GLU A 60 -6.70 -8.58 2.47
N TYR A 61 -5.70 -7.85 1.96
CA TYR A 61 -4.47 -7.58 2.70
C TYR A 61 -4.66 -6.53 3.80
N ALA A 62 -5.39 -5.45 3.49
CA ALA A 62 -5.69 -4.41 4.46
C ALA A 62 -6.52 -4.97 5.63
N GLU A 63 -7.57 -5.75 5.34
CA GLU A 63 -8.40 -6.40 6.36
C GLU A 63 -7.57 -7.35 7.24
N LEU A 64 -6.68 -8.15 6.66
CA LEU A 64 -5.78 -9.01 7.43
C LEU A 64 -4.94 -8.19 8.41
N CYS A 65 -4.34 -7.09 7.95
CA CYS A 65 -3.56 -6.20 8.82
C CYS A 65 -4.42 -5.52 9.90
N ALA A 66 -5.66 -5.14 9.58
CA ALA A 66 -6.62 -4.58 10.53
C ALA A 66 -7.08 -5.57 11.60
N GLU A 67 -7.17 -6.86 11.29
CA GLU A 67 -7.51 -7.88 12.27
C GLU A 67 -6.34 -8.18 13.24
N HIS A 68 -5.11 -7.90 12.82
CA HIS A 68 -3.89 -8.13 13.60
C HIS A 68 -3.37 -6.85 14.28
N GLU A 69 -2.50 -6.10 13.62
CA GLU A 69 -1.77 -4.97 14.21
C GLU A 69 -2.63 -3.69 14.27
N TRP A 70 -3.54 -3.50 13.32
CA TRP A 70 -4.42 -2.33 13.23
C TRP A 70 -5.84 -2.65 13.69
N GLY A 71 -5.95 -3.24 14.89
CA GLY A 71 -7.19 -3.69 15.51
C GLY A 71 -8.37 -2.70 15.37
N GLY A 72 -9.35 -3.09 14.56
CA GLY A 72 -10.60 -2.35 14.35
C GLY A 72 -10.49 -1.13 13.43
N TYR A 73 -9.42 -1.03 12.63
CA TYR A 73 -9.44 -0.20 11.43
C TYR A 73 -10.25 -0.89 10.33
N GLU A 74 -10.80 -0.11 9.40
CA GLU A 74 -11.55 -0.63 8.26
C GLU A 74 -10.76 -0.38 6.97
N ALA A 75 -10.79 -1.36 6.07
CA ALA A 75 -10.17 -1.24 4.76
C ALA A 75 -10.99 -0.29 3.89
N GLU A 76 -10.41 0.87 3.58
CA GLU A 76 -11.02 1.92 2.79
C GLU A 76 -10.44 1.92 1.37
N LEU A 77 -11.32 2.08 0.38
CA LEU A 77 -10.95 2.12 -1.02
C LEU A 77 -10.55 3.55 -1.41
N ILE A 78 -9.41 3.65 -2.08
CA ILE A 78 -8.83 4.87 -2.62
C ILE A 78 -8.68 4.64 -4.12
N SER A 79 -9.26 5.52 -4.93
CA SER A 79 -9.12 5.39 -6.39
C SER A 79 -7.67 5.65 -6.79
N LEU A 80 -7.18 4.98 -7.83
CA LEU A 80 -5.80 5.20 -8.30
C LEU A 80 -5.52 6.67 -8.64
N ASP A 81 -6.52 7.37 -9.21
CA ASP A 81 -6.43 8.79 -9.52
C ASP A 81 -6.23 9.66 -8.26
N ASP A 82 -7.06 9.43 -7.24
CA ASP A 82 -6.97 10.10 -5.93
C ASP A 82 -5.66 9.76 -5.22
N PHE A 83 -5.24 8.50 -5.30
CA PHE A 83 -3.97 8.05 -4.77
C PHE A 83 -2.80 8.84 -5.38
N MET A 84 -2.76 8.98 -6.71
CA MET A 84 -1.67 9.67 -7.40
C MET A 84 -1.75 11.21 -7.28
N ASN A 85 -2.94 11.80 -7.34
CA ASN A 85 -3.12 13.25 -7.40
C ASN A 85 -3.38 13.92 -6.05
N GLU A 86 -3.90 13.19 -5.07
CA GLU A 86 -4.22 13.71 -3.73
C GLU A 86 -3.34 13.08 -2.66
N LEU A 87 -3.29 11.75 -2.57
CA LEU A 87 -2.62 11.06 -1.46
C LEU A 87 -1.10 11.19 -1.53
N LEU A 88 -0.48 10.77 -2.63
CA LEU A 88 0.97 10.85 -2.83
C LEU A 88 1.54 12.27 -2.62
N PRO A 89 0.98 13.35 -3.20
CA PRO A 89 1.48 14.70 -2.93
C PRO A 89 1.24 15.13 -1.48
N THR A 90 0.13 14.73 -0.85
CA THR A 90 -0.10 15.01 0.58
C THR A 90 0.94 14.34 1.47
N LEU A 91 1.27 13.08 1.19
CA LEU A 91 2.33 12.35 1.91
C LEU A 91 3.69 13.04 1.74
N LYS A 92 3.99 13.50 0.52
CA LYS A 92 5.22 14.23 0.23
C LYS A 92 5.31 15.56 1.01
N ASP A 93 4.21 16.30 1.11
CA ASP A 93 4.15 17.58 1.84
C ASP A 93 4.27 17.40 3.36
N ASP A 94 3.66 16.35 3.92
CA ASP A 94 3.70 16.04 5.37
C ASP A 94 4.99 15.29 5.78
N GLU A 95 5.96 15.11 4.86
CA GLU A 95 7.19 14.33 5.05
C GLU A 95 6.90 12.88 5.53
N VAL A 96 5.78 12.32 5.09
CA VAL A 96 5.33 10.97 5.41
C VAL A 96 5.78 10.01 4.31
N LEU A 97 6.37 8.89 4.70
CA LEU A 97 6.78 7.85 3.76
C LEU A 97 5.57 7.02 3.34
N ILE A 98 5.57 6.52 2.10
CA ILE A 98 4.58 5.52 1.71
C ILE A 98 5.07 4.11 2.01
N GLY A 99 4.19 3.32 2.59
CA GLY A 99 4.44 1.97 3.05
C GLY A 99 3.74 0.95 2.18
N ILE A 100 4.40 0.46 1.15
CA ILE A 100 3.79 -0.51 0.25
C ILE A 100 3.90 -1.91 0.85
N PHE A 101 2.75 -2.57 1.00
CA PHE A 101 2.68 -3.99 1.34
C PHE A 101 3.27 -4.30 2.73
N TYR A 102 2.74 -3.63 3.75
CA TYR A 102 3.00 -4.02 5.14
C TYR A 102 2.42 -5.41 5.42
N THR A 103 3.21 -6.23 6.09
CA THR A 103 2.84 -7.59 6.46
C THR A 103 3.15 -7.80 7.93
N PRO A 104 2.40 -8.66 8.64
CA PRO A 104 2.64 -8.91 10.06
C PRO A 104 4.02 -9.53 10.37
N LEU A 105 4.76 -9.96 9.34
CA LEU A 105 6.08 -10.59 9.46
C LEU A 105 7.23 -9.71 8.94
N ASN A 106 6.92 -8.62 8.22
CA ASN A 106 7.93 -7.85 7.50
C ASN A 106 7.48 -6.40 7.34
N ASN A 107 8.35 -5.47 7.73
CA ASN A 107 8.20 -4.05 7.46
C ASN A 107 8.06 -3.89 5.94
N GLY A 108 7.00 -3.21 5.48
CA GLY A 108 6.72 -3.01 4.06
C GLY A 108 7.88 -2.36 3.31
N VAL A 109 7.70 -2.19 2.01
CA VAL A 109 8.68 -1.46 1.19
C VAL A 109 8.34 0.03 1.25
N THR A 110 9.34 0.86 1.49
CA THR A 110 9.19 2.32 1.49
C THR A 110 9.94 2.94 0.30
N PRO A 111 9.40 2.84 -0.92
CA PRO A 111 9.97 3.52 -2.08
C PRO A 111 9.69 5.02 -2.04
N GLU A 112 10.40 5.79 -2.86
CA GLU A 112 10.14 7.22 -3.00
C GLU A 112 8.82 7.46 -3.74
N ILE A 113 8.07 8.47 -3.31
CA ILE A 113 6.78 8.85 -3.91
C ILE A 113 6.90 9.08 -5.43
N GLU A 114 8.01 9.68 -5.86
CA GLU A 114 8.30 9.95 -7.27
C GLU A 114 8.56 8.67 -8.07
N GLU A 115 9.21 7.67 -7.47
CA GLU A 115 9.39 6.35 -8.10
C GLU A 115 8.05 5.65 -8.28
N VAL A 116 7.19 5.68 -7.26
CA VAL A 116 5.84 5.08 -7.31
C VAL A 116 4.99 5.69 -8.42
N LEU A 117 4.97 7.02 -8.52
CA LEU A 117 4.26 7.73 -9.59
C LEU A 117 4.77 7.30 -10.96
N ASN A 118 6.08 7.34 -11.17
CA ASN A 118 6.67 7.02 -12.46
C ASN A 118 6.46 5.53 -12.85
N ASP A 119 6.61 4.59 -11.91
CA ASP A 119 6.32 3.17 -12.17
C ASP A 119 4.84 2.94 -12.49
N LEU A 120 3.92 3.67 -11.85
CA LEU A 120 2.49 3.59 -12.15
C LEU A 120 2.16 4.15 -13.52
N GLU A 121 2.66 5.34 -13.86
CA GLU A 121 2.48 5.93 -15.18
C GLU A 121 2.99 4.99 -16.28
N LEU A 122 4.19 4.42 -16.10
CA LEU A 122 4.78 3.46 -17.04
C LEU A 122 3.94 2.17 -17.16
N GLU A 123 3.42 1.63 -16.06
CA GLU A 123 2.57 0.44 -16.13
C GLU A 123 1.21 0.74 -16.77
N LEU A 124 0.63 1.92 -16.51
CA LEU A 124 -0.61 2.38 -17.14
C LEU A 124 -0.45 2.63 -18.65
N GLU A 125 0.72 3.12 -19.11
CA GLU A 125 1.02 3.26 -20.54
C GLU A 125 1.13 1.91 -21.27
N ASN A 126 1.34 0.81 -20.54
CA ASN A 126 1.43 -0.54 -21.12
C ASN A 126 0.06 -1.23 -21.29
N TYR A 127 -1.04 -0.61 -20.84
CA TYR A 127 -2.42 -1.10 -21.00
C TYR A 127 -3.17 -0.37 -22.13
#